data_AF-A0A4S4E176-F1
#
_entry.id   AF-A0A4S4E176-F1
#
_cell.length_a   1.000
_cell.length_b   1.000
_cell.length_c   1.000
_cell.angle_alpha   90.00
_cell.angle_beta   90.00
_cell.angle_gamma   90.00
#
_symmetry.space_group_name_H-M   'P 1'
#
loop_
_entity.id
_entity.type
_entity.pdbx_description
1 polymer ?
#
loop_
_entity_poly.entity_id
_entity_poly.type
_entity_poly.pdbx_seq_one_letter_code
_entity_poly.pdbx_strand_id
1 'polypeptide(L)'
;MSGAIKPGMIKKKKKKKKKKVVAIVLVQNLATIIVVIKFLKKVMITGDSPPQLALLQVYMVELYQDTLVDLLLPKFARRLKLDIKKDSKGMVFIENVTVESITTVEELNLIIQRGSERRHTTETSMNEQSSRSHLILSIVVESTNLQTQSIARGKLSFVDLAGSERVKKSGSSGSQLKEAQSINKSLSALGDVISALSTGNQHIPYRNHKLTMLMSDSLGGNAKTLMFVNISPAESNLDETYNSLT
;
A
#
# COMPACT_ATOMS: atom_id res chain seq x y z
N MET A 1 -56.50 -13.65 -36.22
CA MET A 1 -56.04 -12.65 -35.22
C MET A 1 -54.63 -13.01 -34.82
N SER A 2 -53.71 -12.06 -35.03
CA SER A 2 -52.25 -12.21 -34.90
C SER A 2 -51.82 -12.37 -33.43
N GLY A 3 -51.15 -13.47 -33.11
CA GLY A 3 -50.54 -13.71 -31.79
C GLY A 3 -49.06 -13.32 -31.81
N ALA A 4 -48.74 -12.12 -31.32
CA ALA A 4 -47.37 -11.64 -31.21
C ALA A 4 -46.61 -12.35 -30.07
N ILE A 5 -45.54 -13.06 -30.43
CA ILE A 5 -44.57 -13.65 -29.51
C ILE A 5 -43.71 -12.51 -28.93
N LYS A 6 -43.80 -12.28 -27.61
CA LYS A 6 -42.90 -11.33 -26.91
C LYS A 6 -41.47 -11.87 -26.88
N PRO A 7 -40.44 -11.10 -27.29
CA PRO A 7 -39.05 -11.52 -27.15
C PRO A 7 -38.65 -11.58 -25.67
N GLY A 8 -38.05 -12.70 -25.26
CA GLY A 8 -37.57 -12.92 -23.90
C GLY A 8 -36.52 -11.88 -23.48
N MET A 9 -36.76 -11.22 -22.34
CA MET A 9 -35.75 -10.42 -21.66
C MET A 9 -34.59 -11.32 -21.23
N ILE A 10 -33.50 -11.31 -21.99
CA ILE A 10 -32.20 -11.84 -21.54
C ILE A 10 -31.74 -10.96 -20.37
N LYS A 11 -32.01 -11.39 -19.14
CA LYS A 11 -31.39 -10.80 -17.94
C LYS A 11 -29.87 -11.00 -18.06
N LYS A 12 -29.15 -9.98 -18.53
CA LYS A 12 -27.68 -9.89 -18.40
C LYS A 12 -27.36 -10.01 -16.91
N LYS A 13 -26.98 -11.20 -16.44
CA LYS A 13 -26.37 -11.39 -15.12
C LYS A 13 -25.15 -10.45 -15.08
N LYS A 14 -25.23 -9.35 -14.33
CA LYS A 14 -24.05 -8.53 -13.99
C LYS A 14 -23.03 -9.48 -13.37
N LYS A 15 -21.98 -9.85 -14.09
CA LYS A 15 -20.81 -10.53 -13.53
C LYS A 15 -20.33 -9.64 -12.38
N LYS A 16 -20.55 -10.04 -11.12
CA LYS A 16 -19.90 -9.41 -9.97
C LYS A 16 -18.41 -9.49 -10.25
N LYS A 17 -17.77 -8.34 -10.57
CA LYS A 17 -16.31 -8.28 -10.68
C LYS A 17 -15.77 -8.82 -9.36
N LYS A 18 -15.10 -9.98 -9.39
CA LYS A 18 -14.40 -10.50 -8.20
C LYS A 18 -13.42 -9.40 -7.80
N LYS A 19 -13.68 -8.73 -6.67
CA LYS A 19 -12.77 -7.71 -6.14
C LYS A 19 -11.43 -8.39 -5.95
N LYS A 20 -10.37 -7.83 -6.54
CA LYS A 20 -9.02 -8.37 -6.36
C LYS A 20 -8.66 -8.17 -4.89
N VAL A 21 -8.12 -9.22 -4.28
CA VAL A 21 -7.64 -9.12 -2.90
C VAL A 21 -6.41 -8.24 -2.93
N VAL A 22 -6.60 -7.01 -2.51
CA VAL A 22 -5.55 -6.19 -1.91
C VAL A 22 -5.86 -6.24 -0.42
N ALA A 23 -4.88 -6.30 0.45
CA ALA A 23 -5.08 -6.07 1.88
C ALA A 23 -3.97 -5.12 2.29
N ILE A 24 -4.33 -3.87 2.52
CA ILE A 24 -3.44 -2.97 3.24
C ILE A 24 -3.44 -3.40 4.71
N VAL A 25 -2.27 -3.43 5.31
CA VAL A 25 -2.12 -3.49 6.76
C VAL A 25 -1.33 -2.23 7.09
N LEU A 26 -2.02 -1.27 7.69
CA LEU A 26 -1.38 -0.07 8.26
C LEU A 26 -0.74 -0.49 9.57
N VAL A 27 0.58 -0.50 9.68
CA VAL A 27 1.23 -0.95 10.92
C VAL A 27 2.46 -0.13 11.23
N GLN A 28 2.52 0.39 12.45
CA GLN A 28 3.69 1.06 13.00
C GLN A 28 4.74 0.12 13.63
N ASN A 29 4.76 -1.19 13.33
CA ASN A 29 5.73 -2.09 13.98
C ASN A 29 6.10 -3.33 13.16
N LEU A 30 7.41 -3.65 13.10
CA LEU A 30 8.00 -4.85 12.49
C LEU A 30 7.33 -6.16 12.97
N ALA A 31 6.82 -6.21 14.21
CA ALA A 31 6.15 -7.39 14.75
C ALA A 31 4.93 -7.86 13.92
N THR A 32 4.26 -6.95 13.21
CA THR A 32 3.07 -7.27 12.42
C THR A 32 3.42 -7.77 11.02
N ILE A 33 4.63 -7.50 10.52
CA ILE A 33 5.15 -8.10 9.28
C ILE A 33 5.22 -9.63 9.43
N ILE A 34 5.50 -10.15 10.63
CA ILE A 34 5.52 -11.59 10.92
C ILE A 34 4.11 -12.21 10.79
N VAL A 35 3.06 -11.52 11.24
CA VAL A 35 1.66 -11.96 11.09
C VAL A 35 1.26 -12.02 9.62
N VAL A 36 1.75 -11.06 8.85
CA VAL A 36 1.57 -10.98 7.39
C VAL A 36 2.29 -12.10 6.65
N ILE A 37 3.52 -12.43 7.02
CA ILE A 37 4.26 -13.58 6.46
C ILE A 37 3.51 -14.89 6.74
N LYS A 38 2.91 -15.04 7.92
CA LYS A 38 2.03 -16.18 8.23
C LYS A 38 0.77 -16.19 7.34
N PHE A 39 0.19 -15.03 7.05
CA PHE A 39 -0.94 -14.92 6.11
C PHE A 39 -0.54 -15.28 4.68
N LEU A 40 0.62 -14.80 4.20
CA LEU A 40 1.17 -15.11 2.88
C LEU A 40 1.50 -16.60 2.72
N LYS A 41 2.08 -17.24 3.76
CA LYS A 41 2.24 -18.70 3.80
C LYS A 41 0.90 -19.40 3.58
N LYS A 42 -0.17 -18.92 4.21
CA LYS A 42 -1.51 -19.50 4.02
C LYS A 42 -2.10 -19.24 2.63
N VAL A 43 -1.90 -18.05 2.06
CA VAL A 43 -2.40 -17.66 0.72
C VAL A 43 -1.63 -18.36 -0.41
N MET A 44 -0.32 -18.57 -0.27
CA MET A 44 0.47 -19.34 -1.24
C MET A 44 0.16 -20.85 -1.18
N ILE A 45 -0.39 -21.35 -0.06
CA ILE A 45 -0.59 -22.79 0.19
C ILE A 45 -2.06 -23.23 0.05
N THR A 46 -3.02 -22.35 -0.29
CA THR A 46 -4.40 -22.81 -0.55
C THR A 46 -4.49 -23.62 -1.84
N GLY A 47 -4.40 -24.95 -1.67
CA GLY A 47 -4.72 -25.99 -2.64
C GLY A 47 -6.19 -25.98 -3.07
N ASP A 48 -6.47 -26.77 -4.11
CA ASP A 48 -7.72 -26.94 -4.90
C ASP A 48 -7.94 -26.05 -6.12
N SER A 49 -6.93 -25.33 -6.61
CA SER A 49 -7.06 -24.58 -7.88
C SER A 49 -6.34 -25.28 -9.05
N PRO A 50 -6.85 -25.18 -10.30
CA PRO A 50 -6.27 -25.82 -11.48
C PRO A 50 -4.80 -25.43 -11.65
N PRO A 51 -3.99 -26.22 -12.39
CA PRO A 51 -2.56 -26.00 -12.51
C PRO A 51 -2.30 -24.56 -12.98
N GLN A 52 -1.62 -23.81 -12.12
CA GLN A 52 -1.37 -22.38 -12.27
C GLN A 52 0.13 -22.13 -12.11
N LEU A 53 0.69 -21.36 -13.03
CA LEU A 53 2.02 -20.79 -12.83
C LEU A 53 1.86 -19.47 -12.07
N ALA A 54 2.48 -19.36 -10.89
CA ALA A 54 2.47 -18.14 -10.10
C ALA A 54 3.85 -17.46 -10.16
N LEU A 55 3.86 -16.19 -10.54
CA LEU A 55 5.01 -15.29 -10.45
C LEU A 55 4.77 -14.31 -9.30
N LEU A 56 5.71 -14.26 -8.36
CA LEU A 56 5.71 -13.33 -7.23
C LEU A 56 6.81 -12.29 -7.43
N GLN A 57 6.42 -11.03 -7.38
CA GLN A 57 7.31 -9.89 -7.53
C GLN A 57 7.18 -8.97 -6.34
N VAL A 58 8.29 -8.47 -5.81
CA VAL A 58 8.34 -7.65 -4.62
C VAL A 58 9.05 -6.34 -4.91
N TYR A 59 8.52 -5.25 -4.39
CA TYR A 59 9.24 -3.97 -4.31
C TYR A 59 9.00 -3.33 -2.95
N MET A 60 9.97 -2.55 -2.49
CA MET A 60 9.93 -1.88 -1.19
C MET A 60 10.45 -0.45 -1.34
N VAL A 61 9.65 0.52 -0.92
CA VAL A 61 9.98 1.96 -1.04
C VAL A 61 9.70 2.69 0.25
N GLU A 62 10.47 3.73 0.49
CA GLU A 62 10.25 4.71 1.55
C GLU A 62 9.76 6.02 0.92
N LEU A 63 8.76 6.65 1.53
CA LEU A 63 8.31 8.00 1.20
C LEU A 63 8.67 8.93 2.36
N TYR A 64 9.70 9.74 2.15
CA TYR A 64 10.22 10.70 3.13
C TYR A 64 10.24 12.09 2.52
N GLN A 65 9.64 13.07 3.19
CA GLN A 65 9.52 14.47 2.72
C GLN A 65 9.19 14.61 1.22
N ASP A 66 8.03 14.09 0.79
CA ASP A 66 7.60 14.11 -0.63
C ASP A 66 8.56 13.38 -1.61
N THR A 67 9.59 12.66 -1.13
CA THR A 67 10.59 11.96 -1.96
C THR A 67 10.44 10.45 -1.81
N LEU A 68 10.39 9.74 -2.95
CA LEU A 68 10.40 8.29 -2.96
C LEU A 68 11.83 7.77 -3.03
N VAL A 69 12.15 6.80 -2.18
CA VAL A 69 13.44 6.14 -2.10
C VAL A 69 13.23 4.64 -2.33
N ASP A 70 14.01 4.08 -3.25
CA ASP A 70 14.02 2.63 -3.50
C ASP A 70 14.89 1.93 -2.46
N LEU A 71 14.26 1.11 -1.61
CA LEU A 71 14.94 0.40 -0.53
C LEU A 71 15.64 -0.88 -0.99
N LEU A 72 15.41 -1.32 -2.24
CA LEU A 72 15.96 -2.55 -2.80
C LEU A 72 17.04 -2.31 -3.86
N LEU A 73 17.17 -1.08 -4.37
CA LEU A 73 18.17 -0.70 -5.38
C LEU A 73 19.59 -1.23 -5.06
N PRO A 74 20.27 -1.98 -5.94
CA PRO A 74 21.64 -2.43 -5.66
C PRO A 74 22.60 -1.26 -5.39
N LYS A 75 23.58 -1.43 -4.48
CA LYS A 75 24.46 -0.34 -3.99
C LYS A 75 25.16 0.43 -5.13
N PHE A 76 25.52 -0.25 -6.20
CA PHE A 76 26.24 0.32 -7.34
C PHE A 76 25.33 0.68 -8.53
N ALA A 77 24.02 0.47 -8.40
CA ALA A 77 23.07 0.83 -9.44
C ALA A 77 22.80 2.33 -9.42
N ARG A 78 22.59 2.89 -10.62
CA ARG A 78 22.24 4.30 -10.77
C ARG A 78 20.84 4.55 -10.21
N ARG A 79 20.71 5.54 -9.32
CA ARG A 79 19.42 6.03 -8.86
C ARG A 79 18.69 6.73 -10.01
N LEU A 80 17.50 6.24 -10.34
CA LEU A 80 16.58 6.87 -11.28
C LEU A 80 15.44 7.53 -10.52
N LYS A 81 14.80 8.52 -11.15
CA LYS A 81 13.61 9.15 -10.57
C LYS A 81 12.46 8.16 -10.55
N LEU A 82 11.83 8.00 -9.39
CA LEU A 82 10.67 7.14 -9.20
C LEU A 82 9.38 7.94 -9.50
N ASP A 83 8.57 7.44 -10.44
CA ASP A 83 7.32 8.08 -10.85
C ASP A 83 6.12 7.14 -10.64
N ILE A 84 5.06 7.65 -10.02
CA ILE A 84 3.85 6.85 -9.70
C ILE A 84 2.92 6.86 -10.92
N LYS A 85 2.59 5.68 -11.43
CA LYS A 85 1.72 5.48 -12.61
C LYS A 85 0.60 4.48 -12.32
N LYS A 86 -0.37 4.39 -13.24
CA LYS A 86 -1.45 3.40 -13.22
C LYS A 86 -1.43 2.59 -14.51
N ASP A 87 -1.68 1.29 -14.40
CA ASP A 87 -1.87 0.43 -15.56
C ASP A 87 -3.28 0.60 -16.16
N SER A 88 -3.54 -0.07 -17.29
CA SER A 88 -4.85 -0.03 -17.97
C SER A 88 -6.01 -0.59 -17.13
N LYS A 89 -5.71 -1.33 -16.06
CA LYS A 89 -6.68 -1.90 -15.10
C LYS A 89 -6.82 -1.03 -13.84
N GLY A 90 -6.10 0.09 -13.77
CA GLY A 90 -6.11 1.03 -12.65
C GLY A 90 -5.22 0.64 -11.47
N MET A 91 -4.40 -0.42 -11.60
CA MET A 91 -3.42 -0.81 -10.57
C MET A 91 -2.26 0.19 -10.58
N VAL A 92 -1.94 0.73 -9.41
CA VAL A 92 -0.83 1.66 -9.21
C VAL A 92 0.49 0.89 -9.20
N PHE A 93 1.48 1.40 -9.92
CA PHE A 93 2.86 0.93 -9.92
C PHE A 93 3.83 2.11 -9.90
N ILE A 94 5.09 1.84 -9.54
CA ILE A 94 6.16 2.85 -9.51
C ILE A 94 7.11 2.53 -10.66
N GLU A 95 7.28 3.46 -11.59
CA GLU A 95 8.26 3.33 -12.66
C GLU A 95 9.67 3.50 -12.09
N ASN A 96 10.64 2.76 -12.64
CA ASN A 96 12.05 2.72 -12.23
C ASN A 96 12.33 2.16 -10.82
N VAL A 97 11.33 1.61 -10.13
CA VAL A 97 11.57 0.90 -8.86
C VAL A 97 12.21 -0.45 -9.14
N THR A 98 13.12 -0.87 -8.26
CA THR A 98 13.67 -2.22 -8.25
C THR A 98 12.57 -3.21 -7.89
N VAL A 99 12.37 -4.20 -8.75
CA VAL A 99 11.40 -5.29 -8.55
C VAL A 99 12.16 -6.61 -8.55
N GLU A 100 12.08 -7.34 -7.44
CA GLU A 100 12.72 -8.64 -7.27
C GLU A 100 11.70 -9.76 -7.37
N SER A 101 12.04 -10.82 -8.10
CA SER A 101 11.19 -12.02 -8.17
C SER A 101 11.53 -12.95 -7.01
N ILE A 102 10.51 -13.54 -6.39
CA ILE A 102 10.67 -14.50 -5.30
C ILE A 102 9.95 -15.80 -5.62
N THR A 103 10.45 -16.88 -5.06
CA THR A 103 9.91 -18.24 -5.14
C THR A 103 9.64 -18.81 -3.76
N THR A 104 10.35 -18.31 -2.73
CA THR A 104 10.25 -18.78 -1.34
C THR A 104 9.91 -17.65 -0.38
N VAL A 105 9.43 -18.02 0.81
CA VAL A 105 9.15 -17.05 1.88
C VAL A 105 10.44 -16.57 2.53
N GLU A 106 11.48 -17.38 2.49
CA GLU A 106 12.82 -17.09 2.98
C GLU A 106 13.45 -15.96 2.16
N GLU A 107 13.29 -15.97 0.84
CA GLU A 107 13.68 -14.85 -0.05
C GLU A 107 12.92 -13.57 0.29
N LEU A 108 11.60 -13.66 0.53
CA LEU A 108 10.81 -12.49 0.95
C LEU A 108 11.32 -11.91 2.28
N ASN A 109 11.63 -12.77 3.25
CA ASN A 109 12.17 -12.34 4.54
C ASN A 109 13.52 -11.62 4.38
N LEU A 110 14.39 -12.14 3.52
CA LEU A 110 15.68 -11.51 3.23
C LEU A 110 15.52 -10.13 2.58
N ILE A 111 14.57 -10.00 1.64
CA ILE A 111 14.24 -8.70 1.01
C ILE A 111 13.76 -7.70 2.05
N ILE A 112 12.83 -8.11 2.92
CA ILE A 112 12.28 -7.27 3.99
C ILE A 112 13.39 -6.84 4.94
N GLN A 113 14.23 -7.77 5.39
CA GLN A 113 15.35 -7.48 6.29
C GLN A 113 16.31 -6.47 5.66
N ARG A 114 16.74 -6.70 4.41
CA ARG A 114 17.65 -5.80 3.70
C ARG A 114 17.05 -4.41 3.49
N GLY A 115 15.76 -4.33 3.15
CA GLY A 115 15.07 -3.05 3.00
C GLY A 115 14.93 -2.31 4.33
N SER A 116 14.69 -3.03 5.43
CA SER A 116 14.64 -2.48 6.78
C SER A 116 15.99 -1.96 7.26
N GLU A 117 17.07 -2.72 7.03
CA GLU A 117 18.44 -2.29 7.34
C GLU A 117 18.80 -1.03 6.55
N ARG A 118 18.40 -0.96 5.27
CA ARG A 118 18.64 0.24 4.46
C ARG A 118 17.85 1.46 4.94
N ARG A 119 16.59 1.26 5.31
CA ARG A 119 15.78 2.31 5.96
C ARG A 119 16.56 2.84 7.17
N HIS A 120 17.00 1.95 8.06
CA HIS A 120 17.76 2.31 9.26
C HIS A 120 19.09 3.03 8.99
N THR A 121 19.86 2.63 7.96
CA THR A 121 21.09 3.36 7.59
C THR A 121 20.84 4.78 7.09
N THR A 122 19.63 5.09 6.64
CA THR A 122 19.24 6.46 6.30
C THR A 122 18.97 7.27 7.57
N GLU A 123 18.49 6.63 8.65
CA GLU A 123 18.15 7.25 9.95
C GLU A 123 19.38 7.70 10.75
N THR A 124 20.53 7.05 10.62
CA THR A 124 21.75 7.39 11.39
C THR A 124 22.39 8.73 11.00
N SER A 125 21.86 9.45 10.00
CA SER A 125 22.37 10.75 9.53
C SER A 125 21.65 11.99 10.11
N MET A 126 21.02 11.88 11.29
CA MET A 126 20.36 12.91 12.13
C MET A 126 18.83 12.70 12.23
N ASN A 127 18.40 12.16 13.38
CA ASN A 127 17.04 11.95 13.91
C ASN A 127 16.39 10.58 13.69
N GLU A 128 15.50 10.26 14.62
CA GLU A 128 14.56 9.13 14.65
C GLU A 128 13.62 9.19 13.42
N GLN A 129 14.12 8.77 12.26
CA GLN A 129 13.47 8.94 10.97
C GLN A 129 12.38 7.88 10.69
N SER A 130 12.32 6.79 11.46
CA SER A 130 11.26 5.76 11.35
C SER A 130 9.85 6.30 11.63
N SER A 131 9.71 7.24 12.55
CA SER A 131 8.44 7.94 12.84
C SER A 131 8.09 8.99 11.78
N ARG A 132 9.03 9.31 10.88
CA ARG A 132 8.97 10.46 9.97
C ARG A 132 8.89 10.10 8.49
N SER A 133 8.90 8.81 8.17
CA SER A 133 8.75 8.31 6.80
C SER A 133 7.67 7.23 6.72
N HIS A 134 7.05 7.12 5.55
CA HIS A 134 6.13 6.02 5.26
C HIS A 134 6.89 4.91 4.56
N LEU A 135 6.71 3.68 5.01
CA LEU A 135 7.29 2.51 4.37
C LEU A 135 6.21 1.74 3.61
N ILE A 136 6.48 1.42 2.34
CA ILE A 136 5.57 0.68 1.48
C ILE A 136 6.29 -0.57 0.97
N LEU A 137 5.84 -1.74 1.40
CA LEU A 137 6.22 -3.04 0.84
C LEU A 137 5.07 -3.55 -0.03
N SER A 138 5.34 -3.94 -1.26
CA SER A 138 4.31 -4.49 -2.14
C SER A 138 4.75 -5.79 -2.79
N ILE A 139 3.81 -6.72 -2.83
CA ILE A 139 3.94 -8.05 -3.42
C ILE A 139 2.90 -8.16 -4.52
N VAL A 140 3.36 -8.24 -5.76
CA VAL A 140 2.54 -8.46 -6.94
C VAL A 140 2.50 -9.94 -7.23
N VAL A 141 1.30 -10.48 -7.35
CA VAL A 141 1.05 -11.89 -7.65
C VAL A 141 0.46 -11.96 -9.05
N GLU A 142 1.15 -12.61 -9.97
CA GLU A 142 0.60 -12.94 -11.27
C GLU A 142 0.40 -14.45 -11.36
N SER A 143 -0.83 -14.87 -11.65
CA SER A 143 -1.19 -16.26 -11.84
C SER A 143 -1.68 -16.47 -13.27
N THR A 144 -1.09 -17.46 -13.94
CA THR A 144 -1.50 -17.91 -15.26
C THR A 144 -2.21 -19.24 -15.13
N ASN A 145 -3.48 -19.28 -15.48
CA ASN A 145 -4.24 -20.53 -15.55
C ASN A 145 -3.80 -21.31 -16.80
N LEU A 146 -3.19 -22.48 -16.64
CA LEU A 146 -2.58 -23.21 -17.75
C LEU A 146 -3.59 -23.82 -18.73
N GLN A 147 -4.84 -24.01 -18.31
CA GLN A 147 -5.90 -24.54 -19.18
C GLN A 147 -6.51 -23.46 -20.08
N THR A 148 -6.76 -22.27 -19.52
CA THR A 148 -7.44 -21.17 -20.22
C THR A 148 -6.48 -20.11 -20.76
N GLN A 149 -5.20 -20.20 -20.39
CA GLN A 149 -4.17 -19.17 -20.63
C GLN A 149 -4.55 -17.79 -20.06
N SER A 150 -5.54 -17.73 -19.15
CA SER A 150 -5.97 -16.47 -18.57
C SER A 150 -5.01 -16.01 -17.47
N ILE A 151 -4.61 -14.75 -17.53
CA ILE A 151 -3.70 -14.14 -16.56
C ILE A 151 -4.49 -13.32 -15.53
N ALA A 152 -4.32 -13.66 -14.25
CA ALA A 152 -4.85 -12.95 -13.11
C ALA A 152 -3.70 -12.28 -12.34
N ARG A 153 -3.72 -10.95 -12.28
CA ARG A 153 -2.74 -10.14 -11.54
C ARG A 153 -3.37 -9.48 -10.32
N GLY A 154 -2.82 -9.75 -9.13
CA GLY A 154 -3.17 -9.12 -7.85
C GLY A 154 -1.99 -8.36 -7.26
N LYS A 155 -2.27 -7.47 -6.32
CA LYS A 155 -1.25 -6.73 -5.58
C LYS A 155 -1.63 -6.72 -4.11
N LEU A 156 -0.68 -7.04 -3.25
CA LEU A 156 -0.78 -6.94 -1.82
C LEU A 156 0.22 -5.88 -1.35
N SER A 157 -0.23 -4.86 -0.64
CA SER A 157 0.62 -3.73 -0.24
C SER A 157 0.53 -3.53 1.26
N PHE A 158 1.65 -3.56 1.95
CA PHE A 158 1.80 -3.21 3.36
C PHE A 158 2.33 -1.79 3.44
N VAL A 159 1.67 -0.96 4.23
CA VAL A 159 2.00 0.47 4.31
C VAL A 159 2.15 0.81 5.79
N ASP A 160 3.36 1.03 6.24
CA ASP A 160 3.66 1.57 7.56
C ASP A 160 3.65 3.10 7.44
N LEU A 161 2.73 3.76 8.16
CA LEU A 161 2.56 5.20 8.10
C LEU A 161 3.40 5.88 9.17
N ALA A 162 3.98 7.02 8.78
CA ALA A 162 4.61 7.94 9.70
C ALA A 162 3.66 8.33 10.84
N GLY A 163 4.24 8.82 11.92
CA GLY A 163 3.55 9.33 13.09
C GLY A 163 2.51 10.40 12.74
N SER A 164 1.34 10.31 13.39
CA SER A 164 0.22 11.24 13.23
C SER A 164 0.27 12.41 14.20
N GLU A 165 1.29 12.47 15.07
CA GLU A 165 1.43 13.49 16.09
C GLU A 165 1.61 14.90 15.50
N ARG A 166 0.97 15.86 16.16
CA ARG A 166 0.99 17.26 15.71
C ARG A 166 2.30 17.94 16.07
N VAL A 167 2.84 18.67 15.09
CA VAL A 167 4.06 19.52 15.20
C VAL A 167 4.04 20.49 16.38
N LYS A 168 2.86 20.92 16.85
CA LYS A 168 2.74 21.89 17.96
C LYS A 168 3.24 21.34 19.30
N LYS A 169 3.24 20.02 19.51
CA LYS A 169 3.75 19.42 20.76
C LYS A 169 5.27 19.16 20.74
N SER A 170 5.92 19.16 19.57
CA SER A 170 7.32 18.73 19.44
C SER A 170 8.37 19.83 19.66
N GLY A 171 7.97 21.10 19.77
CA GLY A 171 8.91 22.23 19.96
C GLY A 171 9.90 22.44 18.78
N SER A 172 9.61 21.84 17.62
CA SER A 172 10.52 21.77 16.48
C SER A 172 10.77 23.15 15.84
N SER A 173 12.04 23.48 15.59
CA SER A 173 12.47 24.74 14.95
C SER A 173 13.27 24.47 13.67
N GLY A 174 13.23 25.39 12.71
CA GLY A 174 14.05 25.31 11.49
C GLY A 174 13.70 24.12 10.57
N SER A 175 14.69 23.29 10.25
CA SER A 175 14.54 22.12 9.35
C SER A 175 13.58 21.05 9.90
N GLN A 176 13.56 20.85 11.22
CA GLN A 176 12.65 19.90 11.87
C GLN A 176 11.17 20.32 11.73
N LEU A 177 10.89 21.63 11.71
CA LEU A 177 9.53 22.13 11.48
C LEU A 177 9.05 21.83 10.06
N LYS A 178 9.92 22.02 9.05
CA LYS A 178 9.60 21.72 7.64
C LYS A 178 9.34 20.23 7.44
N GLU A 179 10.15 19.39 8.07
CA GLU A 179 9.98 17.93 8.07
C GLU A 179 8.63 17.53 8.69
N ALA A 180 8.33 18.02 9.89
CA ALA A 180 7.09 17.72 10.59
C ALA A 180 5.84 18.21 9.83
N GLN A 181 5.94 19.34 9.12
CA GLN A 181 4.91 19.83 8.20
C GLN A 181 4.72 18.92 6.99
N SER A 182 5.80 18.40 6.40
CA SER A 182 5.74 17.49 5.26
C SER A 182 5.09 16.15 5.62
N ILE A 183 5.42 15.60 6.79
CA ILE A 183 4.78 14.39 7.32
C ILE A 183 3.29 14.63 7.52
N ASN A 184 2.91 15.71 8.20
CA ASN A 184 1.51 16.01 8.44
C ASN A 184 0.72 16.30 7.15
N LYS A 185 1.35 16.88 6.13
CA LYS A 185 0.74 17.06 4.80
C LYS A 185 0.33 15.72 4.18
N SER A 186 1.18 14.71 4.29
CA SER A 186 0.90 13.38 3.75
C SER A 186 -0.32 12.70 4.41
N LEU A 187 -0.43 12.79 5.74
CA LEU A 187 -1.53 12.22 6.51
C LEU A 187 -2.81 13.05 6.39
N SER A 188 -2.69 14.37 6.29
CA SER A 188 -3.83 15.25 6.01
C SER A 188 -4.45 14.94 4.65
N ALA A 189 -3.62 14.77 3.61
CA ALA A 189 -4.10 14.36 2.30
C ALA A 189 -4.78 12.97 2.33
N LEU A 190 -4.26 12.04 3.14
CA LEU A 190 -4.89 10.74 3.35
C LEU A 190 -6.28 10.90 4.02
N GLY A 191 -6.39 11.76 5.04
CA GLY A 191 -7.65 12.12 5.68
C GLY A 191 -8.66 12.71 4.69
N ASP A 192 -8.22 13.64 3.84
CA ASP A 192 -9.07 14.23 2.78
C ASP A 192 -9.62 13.16 1.83
N VAL A 193 -8.79 12.19 1.44
CA VAL A 193 -9.20 11.08 0.58
C VAL A 193 -10.22 10.19 1.28
N ILE A 194 -9.98 9.81 2.53
CA ILE A 194 -10.90 8.96 3.32
C ILE A 194 -12.24 9.68 3.51
N SER A 195 -12.21 10.96 3.87
CA SER A 195 -13.40 11.80 4.04
C SER A 195 -14.19 11.96 2.74
N ALA A 196 -13.51 12.21 1.61
CA ALA A 196 -14.17 12.28 0.31
C ALA A 196 -14.81 10.93 -0.08
N LEU A 197 -14.16 9.81 0.24
CA LEU A 197 -14.70 8.49 -0.03
C LEU A 197 -15.90 8.14 0.87
N SER A 198 -15.87 8.51 2.16
CA SER A 198 -16.96 8.22 3.10
C SER A 198 -18.22 9.04 2.80
N THR A 199 -18.04 10.27 2.33
CA THR A 199 -19.13 11.17 1.91
C THR A 199 -19.66 10.89 0.51
N GLY A 200 -19.03 9.99 -0.25
CA GLY A 200 -19.45 9.64 -1.60
C GLY A 200 -19.18 10.74 -2.64
N ASN A 201 -18.18 11.61 -2.39
CA ASN A 201 -17.80 12.66 -3.33
C ASN A 201 -17.39 12.07 -4.69
N GLN A 202 -17.77 12.75 -5.78
CA GLN A 202 -17.40 12.33 -7.13
C GLN A 202 -15.90 12.48 -7.40
N HIS A 203 -15.30 13.55 -6.88
CA HIS A 203 -13.88 13.83 -7.01
C HIS A 203 -13.13 13.44 -5.73
N ILE A 204 -12.19 12.51 -5.86
CA ILE A 204 -11.33 12.08 -4.76
C ILE A 204 -9.93 12.67 -4.95
N PRO A 205 -9.38 13.41 -3.97
CA PRO A 205 -8.17 14.22 -4.14
C PRO A 205 -6.87 13.40 -4.03
N TYR A 206 -6.76 12.26 -4.74
CA TYR A 206 -5.58 11.40 -4.68
C TYR A 206 -4.27 12.10 -5.10
N ARG A 207 -4.36 13.19 -5.87
CA ARG A 207 -3.20 13.95 -6.37
C ARG A 207 -2.61 14.93 -5.36
N ASN A 208 -3.25 15.13 -4.20
CA ASN A 208 -2.78 16.07 -3.19
C ASN A 208 -1.42 15.66 -2.59
N HIS A 209 -1.10 14.36 -2.59
CA HIS A 209 0.17 13.85 -2.09
C HIS A 209 0.62 12.55 -2.77
N LYS A 210 1.92 12.26 -2.80
CA LYS A 210 2.45 11.00 -3.36
C LYS A 210 1.92 9.76 -2.64
N LEU A 211 1.73 9.85 -1.32
CA LEU A 211 1.13 8.79 -0.50
C LEU A 211 -0.27 8.42 -1.01
N THR A 212 -1.13 9.42 -1.20
CA THR A 212 -2.50 9.18 -1.70
C THR A 212 -2.51 8.71 -3.14
N MET A 213 -1.53 9.11 -3.96
CA MET A 213 -1.35 8.54 -5.30
C MET A 213 -0.99 7.06 -5.25
N LEU A 214 -0.04 6.66 -4.39
CA LEU A 214 0.37 5.27 -4.16
C LEU A 214 -0.81 4.40 -3.71
N MET A 215 -1.65 4.93 -2.81
CA MET A 215 -2.78 4.21 -2.22
C MET A 215 -4.06 4.28 -3.07
N SER A 216 -4.07 4.99 -4.19
CA SER A 216 -5.29 5.30 -4.94
C SER A 216 -5.96 4.13 -5.66
N ASP A 217 -5.31 2.97 -5.78
CA ASP A 217 -5.95 1.73 -6.22
C ASP A 217 -6.50 0.89 -5.07
N SER A 218 -6.12 1.24 -3.85
CA SER A 218 -6.44 0.53 -2.62
C SER A 218 -7.57 1.20 -1.84
N LEU A 219 -7.50 2.52 -1.67
CA LEU A 219 -8.59 3.33 -1.12
C LEU A 219 -9.54 3.70 -2.25
N GLY A 220 -10.83 3.39 -2.11
CA GLY A 220 -11.87 3.70 -3.11
C GLY A 220 -11.79 2.94 -4.44
N GLY A 221 -10.73 2.18 -4.68
CA GLY A 221 -10.48 1.42 -5.90
C GLY A 221 -11.07 0.00 -5.91
N ASN A 222 -10.57 -0.83 -6.83
CA ASN A 222 -10.93 -2.26 -6.92
C ASN A 222 -10.06 -3.11 -5.98
N ALA A 223 -10.15 -2.80 -4.70
CA ALA A 223 -9.33 -3.39 -3.65
C ALA A 223 -10.19 -3.76 -2.44
N LYS A 224 -9.61 -4.55 -1.54
CA LYS A 224 -10.05 -4.61 -0.15
C LYS A 224 -8.99 -3.87 0.66
N THR A 225 -9.42 -3.16 1.69
CA THR A 225 -8.50 -2.36 2.51
C THR A 225 -8.84 -2.64 3.95
N LEU A 226 -7.81 -2.97 4.72
CA LEU A 226 -7.88 -3.10 6.16
C LEU A 226 -6.97 -2.00 6.74
N MET A 227 -7.44 -1.34 7.77
CA MET A 227 -6.70 -0.29 8.46
C MET A 227 -6.62 -0.68 9.92
N PHE A 228 -5.41 -0.69 10.46
CA PHE A 228 -5.23 -0.77 11.90
C PHE A 228 -4.92 0.65 12.38
N VAL A 229 -5.61 1.04 13.45
CA VAL A 229 -5.34 2.27 14.16
C VAL A 229 -4.72 1.87 15.48
N ASN A 230 -3.45 2.22 15.68
CA ASN A 230 -2.73 1.92 16.91
C ASN A 230 -2.90 3.08 17.89
N ILE A 231 -3.32 2.77 19.11
CA ILE A 231 -3.68 3.75 20.14
C ILE A 231 -2.88 3.45 21.41
N SER A 232 -2.43 4.50 22.09
CA SER A 232 -1.79 4.40 23.41
C SER A 232 -2.84 4.62 24.51
N PRO A 233 -2.87 3.80 25.57
CA PRO A 233 -3.79 3.99 26.69
C PRO A 233 -3.34 5.09 27.67
N ALA A 234 -2.18 5.71 27.45
CA ALA A 234 -1.64 6.72 28.35
C ALA A 234 -2.46 8.02 28.31
N GLU A 235 -2.74 8.60 29.47
CA GLU A 235 -3.52 9.84 29.61
C GLU A 235 -2.89 11.01 28.83
N SER A 236 -1.55 11.08 28.80
CA SER A 236 -0.81 12.09 28.03
C SER A 236 -1.07 12.05 26.51
N ASN A 237 -1.60 10.94 26.00
CA ASN A 237 -1.87 10.68 24.59
C ASN A 237 -3.37 10.75 24.24
N LEU A 238 -4.23 11.24 25.14
CA LEU A 238 -5.68 11.30 24.91
C LEU A 238 -6.06 12.09 23.65
N ASP A 239 -5.44 13.26 23.43
CA ASP A 239 -5.73 14.08 22.24
C ASP A 239 -5.42 13.33 20.94
N GLU A 240 -4.27 12.65 20.88
CA GLU A 240 -3.84 11.92 19.67
C GLU A 240 -4.65 10.64 19.48
N THR A 241 -5.08 10.03 20.57
CA THR A 241 -6.02 8.91 20.56
C THR A 241 -7.34 9.32 19.94
N TYR A 242 -7.91 10.44 20.38
CA TYR A 242 -9.16 10.98 19.83
C TYR A 242 -9.02 11.30 18.34
N ASN A 243 -7.93 11.96 17.95
CA ASN A 243 -7.64 12.27 16.54
C ASN A 243 -7.54 11.00 15.69
N SER A 244 -6.89 9.95 16.20
CA SER A 244 -6.68 8.71 15.45
C SER A 244 -7.96 7.88 15.27
N LEU A 245 -8.91 8.00 16.19
CA LEU A 245 -10.20 7.30 16.15
C LEU A 245 -11.27 8.01 15.33
N THR A 246 -11.04 9.27 14.94
CA THR A 246 -12.00 10.11 14.20
C THR A 246 -11.65 10.15 12.71
#